data_AF-A0A8C0R228-F1
#
_entry.id   AF-A0A8C0R228-F1
#
_cell.length_a   1.000
_cell.length_b   1.000
_cell.length_c   1.000
_cell.angle_alpha   90.00
_cell.angle_beta   90.00
_cell.angle_gamma   90.00
#
_symmetry.space_group_name_H-M   'P 1'
#
loop_
_entity.id
_entity.type
_entity.pdbx_description
1 polymer ?
#
loop_
_entity_poly.entity_id
_entity_poly.type
_entity_poly.pdbx_seq_one_letter_code
_entity_poly.pdbx_strand_id
1 'polypeptide(L)'
;MRSRCLCQICTCGRHHCPHGTTRIYENSGHSCPTTEYLEKYPTYGNVLPPQSLKPKQEFRACRGKMEGITTFKSDYRPYEIVKQPRPVPEEYKPKQGAIDLGTTYKRDFNSYKVQPVAIVRPLERKQVKRGKVDTVPTYKGNLPFQR
;
A
#
# COMPACT_ATOMS: atom_id res chain seq x y z
N MET A 1 -23.44 -63.09 64.58
CA MET A 1 -23.09 -64.26 65.41
C MET A 1 -22.26 -63.74 66.59
N ARG A 2 -22.70 -63.91 67.84
CA ARG A 2 -21.96 -63.42 69.02
C ARG A 2 -20.98 -64.50 69.50
N SER A 3 -19.68 -64.21 69.52
CA SER A 3 -18.66 -65.10 70.08
C SER A 3 -18.81 -65.18 71.61
N ARG A 4 -18.89 -66.39 72.17
CA ARG A 4 -18.89 -66.61 73.62
C ARG A 4 -17.45 -66.61 74.13
N CYS A 5 -17.21 -65.97 75.27
CA CYS A 5 -15.88 -65.93 75.88
C CYS A 5 -15.51 -67.27 76.52
N LEU A 6 -14.21 -67.56 76.60
CA LEU A 6 -13.65 -68.81 77.14
C LEU A 6 -14.08 -69.10 78.59
N CYS A 7 -14.45 -68.07 79.36
CA CYS A 7 -15.04 -68.20 80.70
C CYS A 7 -16.34 -69.02 80.73
N GLN A 8 -17.11 -69.04 79.64
CA GLN A 8 -18.39 -69.76 79.57
C GLN A 8 -18.22 -71.25 79.24
N ILE A 9 -16.99 -71.68 78.95
CA ILE A 9 -16.69 -73.04 78.48
C ILE A 9 -15.69 -73.72 79.43
N CYS A 10 -14.76 -72.99 80.06
CA CYS A 10 -13.76 -73.55 80.96
C CYS A 10 -14.03 -73.26 82.44
N THR A 11 -14.13 -74.30 83.26
CA THR A 11 -14.18 -74.24 84.74
C THR A 11 -12.79 -74.20 85.39
N CYS A 12 -11.73 -74.20 84.58
CA CYS A 12 -10.33 -74.28 85.00
C CYS A 12 -9.78 -73.05 85.74
N GLY A 13 -10.52 -71.93 85.78
CA GLY A 13 -10.23 -70.74 86.58
C GLY A 13 -8.92 -69.98 86.29
N ARG A 14 -8.05 -70.48 85.39
CA ARG A 14 -6.75 -69.90 85.05
C ARG A 14 -6.73 -69.36 83.62
N HIS A 15 -7.63 -68.44 83.30
CA HIS A 15 -7.57 -67.70 82.04
C HIS A 15 -7.71 -66.21 82.33
N HIS A 16 -6.86 -65.41 81.70
CA HIS A 16 -6.94 -63.97 81.76
C HIS A 16 -7.91 -63.50 80.68
N CYS A 17 -9.17 -63.34 81.03
CA CYS A 17 -10.14 -62.64 80.18
C CYS A 17 -10.32 -61.21 80.67
N PRO A 18 -10.53 -60.23 79.77
CA PRO A 18 -10.77 -58.83 80.14
C PRO A 18 -12.17 -58.60 80.75
N HIS A 19 -12.82 -59.65 81.23
CA HIS A 19 -14.08 -59.57 81.98
C HIS A 19 -13.77 -59.53 83.48
N GLY A 20 -14.53 -58.70 84.19
CA GLY A 20 -14.30 -58.30 85.58
C GLY A 20 -14.04 -59.43 86.57
N THR A 21 -13.34 -59.07 87.65
CA THR A 21 -12.81 -59.92 88.71
C THR A 21 -13.86 -60.85 89.33
N THR A 22 -13.52 -62.14 89.46
CA THR A 22 -14.37 -63.19 90.05
C THR A 22 -14.20 -63.29 91.56
N ARG A 23 -14.35 -62.19 92.31
CA ARG A 23 -14.33 -62.20 93.79
C ARG A 23 -15.74 -62.03 94.35
N ILE A 24 -16.10 -62.88 95.30
CA ILE A 24 -17.47 -63.14 95.80
C ILE A 24 -17.93 -62.09 96.85
N TYR A 25 -17.06 -61.17 97.25
CA TYR A 25 -17.39 -60.01 98.10
C TYR A 25 -16.93 -58.71 97.44
N GLU A 26 -17.37 -58.46 96.21
CA GLU A 26 -17.58 -57.11 95.67
C GLU A 26 -18.81 -57.20 94.77
N ASN A 27 -19.98 -57.29 95.42
CA ASN A 27 -21.24 -57.14 94.72
C ASN A 27 -21.38 -55.69 94.27
N SER A 28 -21.52 -55.54 92.95
CA SER A 28 -22.50 -54.68 92.27
C SER A 28 -22.54 -53.20 92.68
N GLY A 29 -22.45 -52.24 91.78
CA GLY A 29 -22.69 -52.28 90.35
C GLY A 29 -21.58 -51.57 89.62
N HIS A 30 -21.64 -51.65 88.31
CA HIS A 30 -21.01 -50.73 87.37
C HIS A 30 -20.67 -49.40 88.04
N SER A 31 -19.39 -49.15 88.34
CA SER A 31 -18.94 -47.80 88.58
C SER A 31 -19.03 -47.11 87.22
N CYS A 32 -20.19 -46.55 86.92
CA CYS A 32 -20.31 -45.53 85.89
C CYS A 32 -19.87 -44.24 86.57
N PRO A 33 -18.64 -43.70 86.36
CA PRO A 33 -18.32 -42.35 86.79
C PRO A 33 -18.98 -41.37 85.82
N THR A 34 -20.28 -41.51 85.60
CA THR A 34 -21.08 -40.56 84.85
C THR A 34 -21.76 -39.71 85.90
N THR A 35 -21.13 -38.59 86.25
CA THR A 35 -21.72 -37.64 87.18
C THR A 35 -23.02 -37.09 86.58
N GLU A 36 -23.95 -36.64 87.42
CA GLU A 36 -25.19 -35.96 86.98
C GLU A 36 -24.92 -34.87 85.93
N TYR A 37 -23.74 -34.24 86.02
CA TYR A 37 -23.26 -33.24 85.09
C TYR A 37 -23.05 -33.78 83.67
N LEU A 38 -22.43 -34.96 83.51
CA LEU A 38 -22.17 -35.56 82.20
C LEU A 38 -23.45 -36.09 81.54
N GLU A 39 -24.43 -36.52 82.34
CA GLU A 39 -25.76 -36.90 81.83
C GLU A 39 -26.57 -35.68 81.38
N LYS A 40 -26.50 -34.58 82.15
CA LYS A 40 -27.25 -33.35 81.87
C LYS A 40 -26.65 -32.50 80.75
N TYR A 41 -25.33 -32.56 80.56
CA TYR A 41 -24.60 -31.78 79.57
C TYR A 41 -23.69 -32.67 78.73
N PRO A 42 -24.24 -33.44 77.76
CA PRO A 42 -23.42 -34.16 76.80
C PRO A 42 -22.57 -33.16 76.01
N THR A 43 -21.32 -33.53 75.70
CA THR A 43 -20.46 -32.70 74.85
C THR A 43 -21.17 -32.46 73.54
N TYR A 44 -21.46 -31.20 73.23
CA TYR A 44 -22.10 -30.83 71.98
C TYR A 44 -21.27 -31.42 70.83
N GLY A 45 -21.88 -32.32 70.06
CA GLY A 45 -21.26 -32.87 68.85
C GLY A 45 -21.01 -31.75 67.84
N ASN A 46 -20.31 -32.06 66.75
CA ASN A 46 -20.06 -31.11 65.67
C ASN A 46 -21.39 -30.66 65.03
N VAL A 47 -22.02 -29.62 65.59
CA VAL A 47 -23.20 -28.99 65.03
C VAL A 47 -22.74 -28.12 63.87
N LEU A 48 -23.17 -28.47 62.66
CA LEU A 48 -22.88 -27.65 61.49
C LEU A 48 -23.56 -26.29 61.64
N PRO A 49 -22.86 -25.18 61.34
CA PRO A 49 -23.47 -23.86 61.33
C PRO A 49 -24.70 -23.83 60.41
N PRO A 50 -25.73 -23.04 60.74
CA PRO A 50 -26.91 -22.88 59.90
C PRO A 50 -26.52 -22.33 58.52
N GLN A 51 -27.13 -22.88 57.48
CA GLN A 51 -26.88 -22.46 56.11
C GLN A 51 -27.36 -21.02 55.89
N SER A 52 -26.49 -20.16 55.35
CA SER A 52 -26.85 -18.77 55.10
C SER A 52 -27.89 -18.66 53.98
N LEU A 53 -28.96 -17.89 54.20
CA LEU A 53 -29.94 -17.51 53.17
C LEU A 53 -29.45 -16.35 52.28
N LYS A 54 -28.17 -15.96 52.42
CA LYS A 54 -27.59 -14.88 51.63
C LYS A 54 -27.51 -15.32 50.17
N PRO A 55 -28.02 -14.52 49.23
CA PRO A 55 -27.85 -14.82 47.81
C PRO A 55 -26.36 -14.89 47.48
N LYS A 56 -25.96 -15.93 46.78
CA LYS A 56 -24.58 -16.08 46.32
C LYS A 56 -24.31 -14.99 45.27
N GLN A 57 -23.27 -14.21 45.47
CA GLN A 57 -22.89 -13.20 44.49
C GLN A 57 -22.32 -13.90 43.26
N GLU A 58 -23.12 -13.95 42.20
CA GLU A 58 -22.68 -14.44 40.91
C GLU A 58 -21.90 -13.34 40.18
N PHE A 59 -20.63 -13.62 39.85
CA PHE A 59 -19.85 -12.71 39.01
C PHE A 59 -20.40 -12.74 37.59
N ARG A 60 -21.11 -11.68 37.19
CA ARG A 60 -21.48 -11.47 35.79
C ARG A 60 -20.30 -10.83 35.06
N ALA A 61 -19.57 -11.63 34.30
CA ALA A 61 -18.57 -11.11 33.37
C ALA A 61 -19.27 -10.25 32.30
N CYS A 62 -18.85 -9.00 32.15
CA CYS A 62 -19.28 -8.16 31.03
C CYS A 62 -18.74 -8.77 29.73
N ARG A 63 -19.62 -9.42 28.95
CA ARG A 63 -19.31 -9.98 27.62
C ARG A 63 -19.60 -9.00 26.47
N GLY A 64 -19.62 -7.70 26.75
CA GLY A 64 -19.76 -6.68 25.72
C GLY A 64 -18.51 -6.64 24.85
N LYS A 65 -18.68 -6.77 23.52
CA LYS A 65 -17.59 -6.54 22.57
C LYS A 65 -17.42 -5.04 22.38
N MET A 66 -16.18 -4.57 22.34
CA MET A 66 -15.89 -3.18 21.99
C MET A 66 -16.16 -2.95 20.51
N GLU A 67 -16.78 -1.83 20.17
CA GLU A 67 -16.95 -1.40 18.78
C GLU A 67 -15.56 -1.11 18.18
N GLY A 68 -15.21 -1.81 17.09
CA GLY A 68 -13.91 -1.68 16.43
C GLY A 68 -13.82 -0.51 15.44
N ILE A 69 -14.79 0.40 15.47
CA ILE A 69 -14.88 1.55 14.58
C ILE A 69 -14.29 2.74 15.31
N THR A 70 -13.19 3.26 14.79
CA THR A 70 -12.58 4.48 15.31
C THR A 70 -13.28 5.70 14.73
N THR A 71 -13.24 6.82 15.45
CA THR A 71 -13.73 8.13 14.96
C THR A 71 -13.11 8.48 13.61
N PHE A 72 -11.83 8.19 13.41
CA PHE A 72 -11.18 8.38 12.12
C PHE A 72 -11.86 7.60 10.99
N LYS A 73 -12.21 6.32 11.21
CA LYS A 73 -12.90 5.51 10.19
C LYS A 73 -14.36 5.95 9.96
N SER A 74 -15.03 6.48 10.97
CA SER A 74 -16.40 6.99 10.80
C SER A 74 -16.42 8.32 10.06
N ASP A 75 -15.50 9.22 10.40
CA ASP A 75 -15.55 10.63 10.02
C ASP A 75 -14.84 10.90 8.70
N TYR A 76 -13.79 10.15 8.39
CA TYR A 76 -12.99 10.34 7.17
C TYR A 76 -13.36 9.29 6.13
N ARG A 77 -14.48 9.53 5.44
CA ARG A 77 -14.90 8.72 4.28
C ARG A 77 -14.44 9.36 2.97
N PRO A 78 -14.15 8.57 1.93
CA PRO A 78 -13.90 9.11 0.59
C PRO A 78 -15.15 9.87 0.10
N TYR A 79 -14.96 11.12 -0.32
CA TYR A 79 -16.00 11.91 -0.96
C TYR A 79 -15.96 11.73 -2.48
N GLU A 80 -17.12 11.78 -3.12
CA GLU A 80 -17.21 11.81 -4.57
C GLU A 80 -16.67 13.15 -5.10
N ILE A 81 -15.53 13.10 -5.79
CA ILE A 81 -14.90 14.29 -6.36
C ILE A 81 -15.48 14.53 -7.75
N VAL A 82 -16.43 15.46 -7.86
CA VAL A 82 -16.93 15.91 -9.16
C VAL A 82 -15.94 16.88 -9.79
N LYS A 83 -15.60 16.67 -11.07
CA LYS A 83 -14.74 17.61 -11.82
C LYS A 83 -15.45 18.95 -11.94
N GLN A 84 -14.77 20.03 -11.53
CA GLN A 84 -15.31 21.37 -11.70
C GLN A 84 -15.53 21.67 -13.19
N PRO A 85 -16.68 22.25 -13.57
CA PRO A 85 -16.91 22.69 -14.93
C PRO A 85 -15.86 23.74 -15.30
N ARG A 86 -15.05 23.44 -16.30
CA ARG A 86 -14.07 24.40 -16.83
C ARG A 86 -14.75 25.27 -17.88
N PRO A 87 -14.47 26.58 -17.92
CA PRO A 87 -14.92 27.41 -19.02
C PRO A 87 -14.35 26.88 -20.33
N VAL A 88 -15.21 26.69 -21.33
CA VAL A 88 -14.81 26.28 -22.67
C VAL A 88 -14.17 27.50 -23.35
N PRO A 89 -12.96 27.37 -23.95
CA PRO A 89 -12.36 28.47 -24.70
C PRO A 89 -13.30 28.92 -25.82
N GLU A 90 -13.51 30.23 -25.95
CA GLU A 90 -14.30 30.77 -27.06
C GLU A 90 -13.57 30.52 -28.39
N GLU A 91 -14.31 30.09 -29.41
CA GLU A 91 -13.78 29.91 -30.75
C GLU A 91 -13.32 31.26 -31.34
N TYR A 92 -12.13 31.26 -31.95
CA TYR A 92 -11.58 32.47 -32.57
C TYR A 92 -12.42 32.91 -33.77
N LYS A 93 -12.92 34.16 -33.71
CA LYS A 93 -13.64 34.81 -34.82
C LYS A 93 -12.68 35.75 -35.57
N PRO A 94 -12.18 35.39 -36.77
CA PRO A 94 -11.32 36.27 -37.55
C PRO A 94 -12.06 37.56 -37.92
N LYS A 95 -11.35 38.68 -37.92
CA LYS A 95 -11.90 39.96 -38.37
C LYS A 95 -12.24 39.87 -39.86
N GLN A 96 -13.44 40.32 -40.22
CA GLN A 96 -13.85 40.42 -41.61
C GLN A 96 -13.20 41.65 -42.24
N GLY A 97 -12.42 41.44 -43.29
CA GLY A 97 -11.76 42.51 -44.04
C GLY A 97 -10.65 41.96 -44.91
N ALA A 98 -10.61 42.42 -46.17
CA ALA A 98 -9.46 42.17 -47.02
C ALA A 98 -8.32 43.09 -46.57
N ILE A 99 -7.21 42.50 -46.12
CA ILE A 99 -5.98 43.25 -45.87
C ILE A 99 -5.19 43.39 -47.17
N ASP A 100 -4.65 44.58 -47.41
CA ASP A 100 -3.77 44.82 -48.54
C ASP A 100 -2.40 44.19 -48.27
N LEU A 101 -2.14 43.07 -48.93
CA LEU A 101 -0.88 42.31 -48.82
C LEU A 101 0.24 42.87 -49.74
N GLY A 102 -0.01 44.01 -50.40
CA GLY A 102 0.96 44.65 -51.28
C GLY A 102 2.11 45.30 -50.50
N THR A 103 3.33 44.80 -50.69
CA THR A 103 4.54 45.46 -50.18
C THR A 103 4.94 46.61 -51.10
N THR A 104 5.57 47.65 -50.56
CA THR A 104 6.15 48.76 -51.35
C THR A 104 7.11 48.24 -52.41
N TYR A 105 7.94 47.27 -52.05
CA TYR A 105 8.87 46.62 -52.97
C TYR A 105 8.19 46.07 -54.25
N LYS A 106 7.07 45.36 -54.11
CA LYS A 106 6.33 44.81 -55.25
C LYS A 106 5.67 45.89 -56.13
N ARG A 107 5.39 47.07 -55.56
CA ARG A 107 4.82 48.20 -56.31
C ARG A 107 5.89 48.96 -57.07
N ASP A 108 7.02 49.18 -56.42
CA ASP A 108 8.05 50.11 -56.88
C ASP A 108 9.06 49.43 -57.83
N PHE A 109 9.35 48.14 -57.62
CA PHE A 109 10.36 47.40 -58.39
C PHE A 109 9.73 46.43 -59.38
N ASN A 110 9.26 46.96 -60.50
CA ASN A 110 8.76 46.17 -61.62
C ASN A 110 9.88 45.85 -62.62
N SER A 111 9.81 44.67 -63.25
CA SER A 111 10.71 44.33 -64.34
C SER A 111 10.38 45.16 -65.58
N TYR A 112 11.28 46.04 -66.00
CA TYR A 112 11.13 46.81 -67.24
C TYR A 112 11.73 46.04 -68.42
N LYS A 113 11.03 46.02 -69.56
CA LYS A 113 11.58 45.51 -70.81
C LYS A 113 12.49 46.57 -71.42
N VAL A 114 13.79 46.36 -71.35
CA VAL A 114 14.79 47.23 -71.98
C VAL A 114 15.10 46.69 -73.38
N GLN A 115 15.06 47.55 -74.40
CA GLN A 115 15.50 47.16 -75.74
C GLN A 115 17.03 47.13 -75.82
N PRO A 116 17.63 46.14 -76.49
CA PRO A 116 19.07 46.08 -76.66
C PRO A 116 19.55 47.29 -77.47
N VAL A 117 20.61 47.96 -77.00
CA VAL A 117 21.24 49.07 -77.71
C VAL A 117 21.96 48.53 -78.95
N ALA A 118 21.73 49.15 -80.10
CA ALA A 118 22.42 48.80 -81.33
C ALA A 118 23.92 49.11 -81.20
N ILE A 119 24.77 48.08 -81.34
CA ILE A 119 26.22 48.24 -81.34
C ILE A 119 26.63 48.85 -82.69
N VAL A 120 27.12 50.08 -82.68
CA VAL A 120 27.71 50.70 -83.88
C VAL A 120 29.15 50.21 -84.04
N ARG A 121 29.34 49.11 -84.78
CA ARG A 121 30.69 48.66 -85.16
C ARG A 121 31.17 49.46 -86.39
N PRO A 122 32.36 50.09 -86.34
CA PRO A 122 32.90 50.76 -87.52
C PRO A 122 33.16 49.75 -88.65
N LEU A 123 32.86 50.14 -89.88
CA LEU A 123 33.06 49.31 -91.06
C LEU A 123 34.56 49.01 -91.26
N GLU A 124 34.92 47.74 -91.35
CA GLU A 124 36.30 47.33 -91.63
C GLU A 124 36.74 47.87 -93.00
N ARG A 125 37.79 48.72 -93.00
CA ARG A 125 38.41 49.21 -94.22
C ARG A 125 39.22 48.09 -94.86
N LYS A 126 38.73 47.50 -95.97
CA LYS A 126 39.53 46.60 -96.81
C LYS A 126 40.68 47.41 -97.44
N GLN A 127 41.92 47.17 -97.00
CA GLN A 127 43.11 47.71 -97.68
C GLN A 127 43.20 47.09 -99.08
N VAL A 128 42.99 47.90 -100.12
CA VAL A 128 43.28 47.50 -101.50
C VAL A 128 44.77 47.77 -101.75
N LYS A 129 45.61 46.75 -101.61
CA LYS A 129 47.02 46.85 -102.05
C LYS A 129 47.06 46.80 -103.59
N ARG A 130 47.15 47.96 -104.24
CA ARG A 130 47.45 48.07 -105.68
C ARG A 130 48.91 48.47 -105.86
N GLY A 131 49.78 47.48 -105.95
CA GLY A 131 51.13 47.62 -106.48
C GLY A 131 51.49 46.29 -107.14
N LYS A 132 51.71 46.29 -108.45
CA LYS A 132 52.29 45.13 -109.14
C LYS A 132 53.78 45.13 -108.81
N VAL A 133 54.27 44.05 -108.21
CA VAL A 133 55.70 43.89 -107.91
C VAL A 133 56.34 43.20 -109.11
N ASP A 134 57.13 43.95 -109.89
CA ASP A 134 57.82 43.38 -111.04
C ASP A 134 58.98 42.51 -110.57
N THR A 135 58.82 41.19 -110.75
CA THR A 135 59.73 40.17 -110.24
C THR A 135 60.58 39.61 -111.38
N VAL A 136 61.26 40.47 -112.15
CA VAL A 136 62.14 40.02 -113.23
C VAL A 136 63.57 39.87 -112.69
N PRO A 137 64.09 38.63 -112.54
CA PRO A 137 65.44 38.42 -112.06
C PRO A 137 66.48 38.80 -113.12
N THR A 138 67.62 39.33 -112.67
CA THR A 138 68.66 39.96 -113.49
C THR A 138 69.21 39.07 -114.61
N TYR A 139 69.24 37.75 -114.43
CA TYR A 139 69.76 36.83 -115.45
C TYR A 139 68.89 36.73 -116.71
N LYS A 140 67.59 37.07 -116.62
CA LYS A 140 66.68 37.09 -117.79
C LYS A 140 66.81 38.36 -118.64
N GLY A 141 67.39 39.43 -118.10
CA GLY A 141 67.57 40.71 -118.81
C GLY A 141 68.88 40.82 -119.60
N ASN A 142 69.89 39.98 -119.31
CA ASN A 142 71.27 40.18 -119.75
C ASN A 142 71.82 39.08 -120.70
N LEU A 143 70.96 38.37 -121.43
CA LEU A 143 71.40 37.44 -122.48
C LEU A 143 71.31 38.13 -123.85
N PRO A 144 72.44 38.43 -124.53
CA PRO A 144 72.40 38.96 -125.88
C PRO A 144 71.82 37.89 -126.83
N PHE A 145 70.84 38.30 -127.64
CA PHE A 145 70.18 37.50 -128.67
C PHE A 145 71.22 36.78 -129.55
N GLN A 146 71.31 35.45 -129.46
CA GLN A 146 71.99 34.63 -130.47
C GLN A 146 70.98 34.23 -131.55
N ARG A 147 71.03 34.94 -132.69
CA ARG A 147 71.10 34.41 -134.06
C ARG A 147 71.05 35.56 -135.06
#